data_AF-A0A0F9HXB5-F1
#
_entry.id   AF-A0A0F9HXB5-F1
#
_cell.length_a   1.000
_cell.length_b   1.000
_cell.length_c   1.000
_cell.angle_alpha   90.00
_cell.angle_beta   90.00
_cell.angle_gamma   90.00
#
_symmetry.space_group_name_H-M   'P 1'
#
loop_
_entity.id
_entity.type
_entity.pdbx_description
1 polymer ?
#
loop_
_entity_poly.entity_id
_entity_poly.type
_entity_poly.pdbx_seq_one_letter_code
_entity_poly.pdbx_strand_id
1 'polypeptide(L)'
;TVPVDETMKPIRNAILWNDTRCSRQNEWAREKIGAKKIYSRTGNFPSIWTVYKAMWLKENEPEIYRKTYKFLLVQDYIIYKLTGRLVTTSSSAIQTGCLDVTSPTRWAEDILALFNIPASLWVDEIFPGGEVVGKISKEASGLTSLPQGLTVVATAGDQPCGTLGAGVNQPGMLAINGGTSCSLEAYVKELKLDSDLNYFIEISPTGDYLLEDSIWSGGSALMSWFRDNFTGLEVENTQEEKKDIWDKLYNLATQVPPGNEGLMLIPYYSGAASPYWDLKARGVIFGFLLHHGKSHLVRAILEGLAFESRRKKEFMEKGSKVPITKVRMYGGSAKSSIWNQIFADILGVEVSILKTPETTALGAAICAAVGGQVYSNFEEAVKKMVQVGRTFLPNFEKREIYDNLYSQVYSKLYDRVQDLIHTASKIIEEHKK
;
A
#
# COMPACT_ATOMS: atom_id res chain seq x y z
N THR A 1 -11.30 11.01 7.22
CA THR A 1 -11.89 11.50 8.49
C THR A 1 -13.23 12.14 8.22
N VAL A 2 -14.29 11.64 8.86
CA VAL A 2 -15.67 12.11 8.75
C VAL A 2 -16.17 12.49 10.14
N PRO A 3 -16.09 13.76 10.56
CA PRO A 3 -16.69 14.18 11.82
C PRO A 3 -18.22 14.19 11.69
N VAL A 4 -18.90 13.61 12.68
CA VAL A 4 -20.35 13.56 12.76
C VAL A 4 -20.85 14.11 14.09
N ASP A 5 -22.08 14.63 14.11
CA ASP A 5 -22.77 15.02 15.34
C ASP A 5 -23.45 13.81 16.03
N GLU A 6 -24.14 14.04 17.14
CA GLU A 6 -24.86 13.00 17.91
C GLU A 6 -25.98 12.32 17.11
N THR A 7 -26.45 12.95 16.04
CA THR A 7 -27.45 12.37 15.11
C THR A 7 -26.81 11.61 13.95
N MET A 8 -25.48 11.42 13.99
CA MET A 8 -24.67 10.79 12.95
C MET A 8 -24.71 11.51 11.60
N LYS A 9 -25.01 12.82 11.60
CA LYS A 9 -24.95 13.63 10.39
C LYS A 9 -23.52 14.16 10.20
N PRO A 10 -22.92 14.02 9.00
CA PRO A 10 -21.64 14.66 8.71
C PRO A 10 -21.76 16.19 8.86
N ILE A 11 -20.91 16.77 9.71
CA ILE A 11 -20.92 18.20 9.99
C ILE A 11 -20.03 19.02 9.04
N ARG A 12 -19.27 18.31 8.18
CA ARG A 12 -18.49 18.84 7.07
C ARG A 12 -18.13 17.72 6.11
N ASN A 13 -17.56 18.10 4.96
CA ASN A 13 -17.00 17.16 4.01
C ASN A 13 -15.87 16.32 4.64
N ALA A 14 -15.71 15.09 4.17
CA ALA A 14 -14.66 14.20 4.61
C ALA A 14 -13.27 14.79 4.30
N ILE A 15 -12.34 14.70 5.26
CA ILE A 15 -10.92 14.95 5.00
C ILE A 15 -10.33 13.66 4.44
N LEU A 16 -9.87 13.69 3.20
CA LEU A 16 -9.29 12.53 2.51
C LEU A 16 -7.92 12.16 3.09
N TRP A 17 -7.47 10.92 2.83
CA TRP A 17 -6.23 10.40 3.38
C TRP A 17 -5.01 11.21 2.92
N ASN A 18 -4.96 11.59 1.64
CA ASN A 18 -3.89 12.35 0.99
C ASN A 18 -3.86 13.85 1.33
N ASP A 19 -4.79 14.31 2.16
CA ASP A 19 -4.81 15.70 2.62
C ASP A 19 -3.74 15.94 3.69
N THR A 20 -2.83 16.88 3.40
CA THR A 20 -1.65 17.19 4.22
C THR A 20 -1.84 18.37 5.17
N ARG A 21 -3.07 18.89 5.36
CA ARG A 21 -3.31 20.10 6.19
C ARG A 21 -2.79 19.99 7.63
N CYS A 22 -2.63 18.77 8.13
CA CYS A 22 -2.18 18.48 9.49
C CYS A 22 -0.66 18.43 9.68
N SER A 23 0.14 18.92 8.71
CA SER A 23 1.61 18.93 8.80
C SER A 23 2.15 19.60 10.07
N ARG A 24 1.54 20.70 10.53
CA ARG A 24 2.00 21.36 11.77
C ARG A 24 1.79 20.45 12.99
N GLN A 25 0.67 19.74 13.04
CA GLN A 25 0.31 18.90 14.18
C GLN A 25 1.15 17.62 14.22
N ASN A 26 1.45 17.03 13.05
CA ASN A 26 2.31 15.84 13.01
C ASN A 26 3.79 16.17 13.30
N GLU A 27 4.29 17.35 12.89
CA GLU A 27 5.63 17.84 13.26
C GLU A 27 5.72 18.12 14.75
N TRP A 28 4.72 18.82 15.31
CA TRP A 28 4.62 19.02 16.75
C TRP A 28 4.64 17.70 17.53
N ALA A 29 3.87 16.69 17.11
CA ALA A 29 3.83 15.40 17.78
C ALA A 29 5.17 14.66 17.67
N ARG A 30 5.82 14.75 16.51
CA ARG A 30 7.15 14.17 16.26
C ARG A 30 8.20 14.76 17.19
N GLU A 31 8.22 16.07 17.39
CA GLU A 31 9.22 16.77 18.20
C GLU A 31 8.90 16.75 19.70
N LYS A 32 7.65 17.03 20.10
CA LYS A 32 7.28 17.25 21.50
C LYS A 32 6.93 15.98 22.24
N ILE A 33 6.31 15.01 21.56
CA ILE A 33 5.95 13.73 22.16
C ILE A 33 7.01 12.67 21.85
N GLY A 34 7.61 12.73 20.66
CA GLY A 34 8.67 11.84 20.22
C GLY A 34 8.15 10.77 19.26
N ALA A 35 8.62 10.82 18.01
CA ALA A 35 8.22 9.89 16.94
C ALA A 35 8.36 8.41 17.33
N LYS A 36 9.48 8.02 17.97
CA LYS A 36 9.72 6.63 18.39
C LYS A 36 8.73 6.16 19.47
N LYS A 37 8.37 7.04 20.41
CA LYS A 37 7.38 6.76 21.46
C LYS A 37 6.01 6.50 20.85
N ILE A 38 5.57 7.35 19.93
CA ILE A 38 4.29 7.18 19.21
C ILE A 38 4.32 5.87 18.43
N TYR A 39 5.36 5.65 17.62
CA TYR A 39 5.51 4.44 16.81
C TYR A 39 5.45 3.15 17.66
N SER A 40 6.14 3.12 18.81
CA SER A 40 6.14 1.93 19.70
C SER A 40 4.76 1.58 20.27
N ARG A 41 3.79 2.49 20.20
CA ARG A 41 2.42 2.30 20.72
C ARG A 41 1.40 2.13 19.62
N THR A 42 1.56 2.81 18.49
CA THR A 42 0.55 2.88 17.42
C THR A 42 0.97 2.19 16.13
N GLY A 43 2.23 1.72 16.04
CA GLY A 43 2.82 1.18 14.81
C GLY A 43 3.06 2.23 13.73
N ASN A 44 2.80 3.51 14.02
CA ASN A 44 2.74 4.56 13.03
C ASN A 44 3.54 5.79 13.48
N PHE A 45 4.47 6.24 12.63
CA PHE A 45 5.10 7.54 12.83
C PHE A 45 4.10 8.68 12.59
N PRO A 46 4.27 9.85 13.23
CA PRO A 46 3.44 11.02 12.94
C PRO A 46 3.44 11.38 11.45
N SER A 47 2.25 11.41 10.85
CA SER A 47 2.05 11.64 9.41
C SER A 47 0.64 12.21 9.16
N ILE A 48 0.00 11.87 8.05
CA ILE A 48 -1.33 12.34 7.61
C ILE A 48 -2.52 11.58 8.23
N TRP A 49 -2.29 10.93 9.38
CA TRP A 49 -3.29 10.10 10.07
C TRP A 49 -4.45 10.90 10.63
N THR A 50 -5.58 10.23 10.86
CA THR A 50 -6.83 10.87 11.28
C THR A 50 -6.70 11.64 12.59
N VAL A 51 -5.91 11.15 13.56
CA VAL A 51 -5.70 11.84 14.85
C VAL A 51 -5.10 13.24 14.69
N TYR A 52 -4.17 13.42 13.75
CA TYR A 52 -3.58 14.74 13.48
C TYR A 52 -4.53 15.66 12.74
N LYS A 53 -5.44 15.11 11.93
CA LYS A 53 -6.55 15.87 11.32
C LYS A 53 -7.56 16.32 12.38
N ALA A 54 -7.81 15.51 13.41
CA ALA A 54 -8.62 15.90 14.56
C ALA A 54 -7.96 17.02 15.37
N MET A 55 -6.65 16.94 15.62
CA MET A 55 -5.89 18.04 16.24
C MET A 55 -5.95 19.32 15.40
N TRP A 56 -5.81 19.21 14.08
CA TRP A 56 -5.94 20.36 13.17
C TRP A 56 -7.33 20.99 13.26
N LEU A 57 -8.40 20.19 13.29
CA LEU A 57 -9.77 20.68 13.46
C LEU A 57 -9.97 21.37 14.80
N LYS A 58 -9.40 20.82 15.89
CA LYS A 58 -9.43 21.44 17.22
C LYS A 58 -8.85 22.86 17.22
N GLU A 59 -7.76 23.07 16.49
CA GLU A 59 -7.04 24.35 16.42
C GLU A 59 -7.64 25.34 15.40
N ASN A 60 -8.07 24.86 14.23
CA ASN A 60 -8.40 25.70 13.08
C ASN A 60 -9.91 25.80 12.80
N GLU A 61 -10.69 24.79 13.21
CA GLU A 61 -12.16 24.76 13.06
C GLU A 61 -12.82 24.38 14.40
N PRO A 62 -12.60 25.15 15.50
CA PRO A 62 -13.00 24.74 16.85
C PRO A 62 -14.52 24.55 17.03
N GLU A 63 -15.35 25.27 16.27
CA GLU A 63 -16.80 25.05 16.26
C GLU A 63 -17.19 23.67 15.73
N ILE A 64 -16.51 23.21 14.68
CA ILE A 64 -16.71 21.87 14.12
C ILE A 64 -16.23 20.84 15.14
N TYR A 65 -15.04 21.02 15.69
CA TYR A 65 -14.49 20.09 16.67
C TYR A 65 -15.44 19.92 17.88
N ARG A 66 -15.97 21.03 18.43
CA ARG A 66 -16.91 20.97 19.57
C ARG A 66 -18.24 20.30 19.24
N LYS A 67 -18.73 20.41 18.00
CA LYS A 67 -19.96 19.72 17.54
C LYS A 67 -19.72 18.26 17.17
N THR A 68 -18.46 17.83 17.08
CA THR A 68 -18.12 16.46 16.71
C THR A 68 -18.42 15.53 17.88
N TYR A 69 -19.36 14.62 17.68
CA TYR A 69 -19.61 13.49 18.58
C TYR A 69 -18.59 12.38 18.34
N LYS A 70 -18.35 12.02 17.06
CA LYS A 70 -17.37 11.00 16.68
C LYS A 70 -16.60 11.39 15.41
N PHE A 71 -15.32 11.00 15.34
CA PHE A 71 -14.52 10.98 14.13
C PHE A 71 -14.59 9.59 13.50
N LEU A 72 -15.31 9.49 12.39
CA LEU A 72 -15.49 8.24 11.66
C LEU A 72 -14.50 8.13 10.49
N LEU A 73 -14.25 6.89 10.07
CA LEU A 73 -13.70 6.58 8.78
C LEU A 73 -14.84 6.33 7.78
N VAL A 74 -14.54 6.34 6.48
CA VAL A 74 -15.58 6.24 5.44
C VAL A 74 -16.35 4.93 5.57
N GLN A 75 -15.64 3.82 5.84
CA GLN A 75 -16.27 2.52 6.06
C GLN A 75 -17.18 2.50 7.29
N ASP A 76 -16.79 3.13 8.40
CA ASP A 76 -17.57 3.15 9.64
C ASP A 76 -18.91 3.85 9.39
N TYR A 77 -18.88 4.97 8.65
CA TYR A 77 -20.09 5.70 8.26
C TYR A 77 -20.98 4.88 7.32
N ILE A 78 -20.40 4.14 6.36
CA ILE A 78 -21.16 3.24 5.49
C ILE A 78 -21.80 2.12 6.30
N ILE A 79 -21.07 1.46 7.21
CA ILE A 79 -21.62 0.41 8.08
C ILE A 79 -22.78 0.96 8.92
N TYR A 80 -22.62 2.16 9.48
CA TYR A 80 -23.70 2.82 10.21
C TYR A 80 -24.93 3.08 9.34
N LYS A 81 -24.75 3.62 8.12
CA LYS A 81 -25.87 3.83 7.19
C LYS A 81 -26.55 2.53 6.75
N LEU A 82 -25.80 1.43 6.66
CA LEU A 82 -26.33 0.12 6.31
C LEU A 82 -27.06 -0.57 7.46
N THR A 83 -26.56 -0.46 8.68
CA THR A 83 -26.96 -1.33 9.81
C THR A 83 -27.54 -0.60 11.02
N GLY A 84 -27.29 0.70 11.15
CA GLY A 84 -27.55 1.49 12.35
C GLY A 84 -26.54 1.26 13.49
N ARG A 85 -25.57 0.35 13.34
CA ARG A 85 -24.51 0.10 14.33
C ARG A 85 -23.28 0.93 14.01
N LEU A 86 -22.67 1.50 15.05
CA LEU A 86 -21.43 2.24 14.93
C LEU A 86 -20.26 1.35 15.30
N VAL A 87 -19.56 0.85 14.29
CA VAL A 87 -18.40 -0.02 14.46
C VAL A 87 -17.28 0.44 13.54
N THR A 88 -16.05 0.12 13.91
CA THR A 88 -14.89 0.23 13.02
C THR A 88 -14.17 -1.10 12.93
N THR A 89 -13.20 -1.20 12.03
CA THR A 89 -12.41 -2.41 11.85
C THR A 89 -10.96 -2.15 12.25
N SER A 90 -10.27 -3.16 12.79
CA SER A 90 -8.88 -3.01 13.23
C SER A 90 -7.97 -2.47 12.12
N SER A 91 -8.16 -2.96 10.89
CA SER A 91 -7.46 -2.48 9.68
C SER A 91 -7.69 -1.00 9.37
N SER A 92 -8.88 -0.46 9.59
CA SER A 92 -9.10 0.97 9.37
C SER A 92 -8.71 1.79 10.60
N ALA A 93 -8.88 1.22 11.78
CA ALA A 93 -8.52 1.86 13.04
C ALA A 93 -7.00 2.10 13.14
N ILE A 94 -6.13 1.21 12.64
CA ILE A 94 -4.68 1.43 12.67
C ILE A 94 -4.29 2.69 11.87
N GLN A 95 -5.00 2.97 10.77
CA GLN A 95 -4.83 4.16 9.92
C GLN A 95 -5.31 5.47 10.56
N THR A 96 -5.88 5.42 11.77
CA THR A 96 -6.17 6.63 12.55
C THR A 96 -4.91 7.23 13.18
N GLY A 97 -3.85 6.44 13.36
CA GLY A 97 -2.65 6.82 14.09
C GLY A 97 -2.81 6.83 15.61
N CYS A 98 -3.92 6.31 16.15
CA CYS A 98 -4.17 6.24 17.59
C CYS A 98 -4.79 4.90 18.05
N LEU A 99 -4.77 3.84 17.24
CA LEU A 99 -5.01 2.47 17.70
C LEU A 99 -3.82 1.99 18.53
N ASP A 100 -4.06 1.18 19.56
CA ASP A 100 -2.99 0.42 20.20
C ASP A 100 -2.61 -0.76 19.31
N VAL A 101 -1.45 -0.69 18.67
CA VAL A 101 -1.00 -1.73 17.73
C VAL A 101 -0.72 -3.06 18.43
N THR A 102 -0.48 -3.07 19.75
CA THR A 102 -0.23 -4.29 20.52
C THR A 102 -1.52 -4.96 21.00
N SER A 103 -2.65 -4.27 20.88
CA SER A 103 -3.97 -4.74 21.27
C SER A 103 -4.99 -4.11 20.32
N PRO A 104 -5.13 -4.62 19.09
CA PRO A 104 -5.82 -3.95 17.97
C PRO A 104 -7.35 -3.93 18.09
N THR A 105 -7.87 -3.98 19.31
CA THR A 105 -9.27 -3.84 19.69
C THR A 105 -9.50 -2.64 20.63
N ARG A 106 -8.45 -1.85 20.93
CA ARG A 106 -8.53 -0.66 21.77
C ARG A 106 -7.72 0.51 21.22
N TRP A 107 -8.10 1.72 21.60
CA TRP A 107 -7.34 2.93 21.31
C TRP A 107 -6.13 3.08 22.23
N ALA A 108 -5.06 3.70 21.74
CA ALA A 108 -3.89 4.08 22.51
C ALA A 108 -4.20 5.33 23.35
N GLU A 109 -4.97 5.15 24.43
CA GLU A 109 -5.44 6.23 25.30
C GLU A 109 -4.30 7.07 25.89
N ASP A 110 -3.15 6.45 26.16
CA ASP A 110 -1.95 7.13 26.63
C ASP A 110 -1.40 8.11 25.59
N ILE A 111 -1.43 7.74 24.31
CA ILE A 111 -1.04 8.62 23.19
C ILE A 111 -2.09 9.71 22.96
N LEU A 112 -3.37 9.35 23.00
CA LEU A 112 -4.48 10.30 22.86
C LEU A 112 -4.47 11.39 23.94
N ALA A 113 -4.18 11.02 25.19
CA ALA A 113 -4.02 11.96 26.29
C ALA A 113 -2.89 12.97 26.03
N LEU A 114 -1.76 12.53 25.49
CA LEU A 114 -0.64 13.41 25.10
C LEU A 114 -1.01 14.40 23.99
N PHE A 115 -1.94 14.03 23.12
CA PHE A 115 -2.48 14.91 22.08
C PHE A 115 -3.63 15.80 22.56
N ASN A 116 -4.07 15.64 23.81
CA ASN A 116 -5.28 16.27 24.34
C ASN A 116 -6.52 15.99 23.47
N ILE A 117 -6.65 14.76 22.95
CA ILE A 117 -7.80 14.28 22.20
C ILE A 117 -8.46 13.16 23.02
N PRO A 118 -9.72 13.29 23.46
CA PRO A 118 -10.36 12.25 24.26
C PRO A 118 -10.69 11.01 23.42
N ALA A 119 -10.54 9.82 24.03
CA ALA A 119 -10.88 8.54 23.40
C ALA A 119 -12.36 8.43 23.00
N SER A 120 -13.25 9.13 23.72
CA SER A 120 -14.68 9.16 23.45
C SER A 120 -15.07 9.70 22.07
N LEU A 121 -14.18 10.41 21.37
CA LEU A 121 -14.40 10.88 20.00
C LEU A 121 -14.20 9.79 18.94
N TRP A 122 -13.77 8.58 19.32
CA TRP A 122 -13.53 7.48 18.40
C TRP A 122 -14.56 6.38 18.57
N VAL A 123 -14.68 5.49 17.58
CA VAL A 123 -15.65 4.38 17.64
C VAL A 123 -15.19 3.36 18.69
N ASP A 124 -16.09 2.96 19.58
CA ASP A 124 -15.75 2.12 20.74
C ASP A 124 -15.60 0.64 20.35
N GLU A 125 -16.45 0.14 19.44
CA GLU A 125 -16.41 -1.24 18.95
C GLU A 125 -15.47 -1.38 17.74
N ILE A 126 -14.36 -2.11 17.93
CA ILE A 126 -13.35 -2.40 16.91
C ILE A 126 -13.31 -3.90 16.63
N PHE A 127 -13.61 -4.32 15.40
CA PHE A 127 -13.65 -5.74 15.01
C PHE A 127 -12.57 -6.11 13.97
N PRO A 128 -12.04 -7.34 13.99
CA PRO A 128 -11.29 -7.85 12.85
C PRO A 128 -12.21 -8.09 11.65
N GLY A 129 -11.62 -8.40 10.49
CA GLY A 129 -12.40 -8.80 9.32
C GLY A 129 -13.09 -10.15 9.54
N GLY A 130 -14.19 -10.37 8.82
CA GLY A 130 -14.97 -11.62 8.90
C GLY A 130 -16.00 -11.65 10.04
N GLU A 131 -15.98 -10.68 10.96
CA GLU A 131 -16.99 -10.56 12.03
C GLU A 131 -18.30 -9.95 11.53
N VAL A 132 -19.43 -10.45 12.03
CA VAL A 132 -20.75 -9.90 11.69
C VAL A 132 -20.98 -8.60 12.45
N VAL A 133 -21.02 -7.48 11.72
CA VAL A 133 -21.19 -6.15 12.30
C VAL A 133 -22.63 -5.65 12.26
N GLY A 134 -23.52 -6.34 11.56
CA GLY A 134 -24.94 -6.03 11.62
C GLY A 134 -25.73 -6.69 10.51
N LYS A 135 -26.91 -6.14 10.25
CA LYS A 135 -27.80 -6.56 9.16
C LYS A 135 -28.31 -5.33 8.43
N ILE A 136 -28.55 -5.47 7.13
CA ILE A 136 -29.13 -4.41 6.30
C ILE A 136 -30.45 -3.96 6.92
N SER A 137 -30.50 -2.66 7.25
CA SER A 137 -31.68 -2.01 7.81
C SER A 137 -32.78 -1.85 6.75
N LYS A 138 -34.00 -1.55 7.19
CA LYS A 138 -35.12 -1.25 6.28
C LYS A 138 -34.82 -0.03 5.40
N GLU A 139 -34.23 1.02 5.97
CA GLU A 139 -33.83 2.23 5.22
C GLU A 139 -32.78 1.89 4.17
N ALA A 140 -31.73 1.17 4.56
CA ALA A 140 -30.65 0.78 3.64
C ALA A 140 -31.16 -0.13 2.51
N SER A 141 -32.07 -1.06 2.82
CA SER A 141 -32.71 -1.92 1.83
C SER A 141 -33.44 -1.10 0.76
N GLY A 142 -34.20 -0.07 1.17
CA GLY A 142 -34.90 0.82 0.24
C GLY A 142 -33.97 1.67 -0.64
N LEU A 143 -32.76 2.01 -0.17
CA LEU A 143 -31.79 2.84 -0.91
C LEU A 143 -30.88 2.03 -1.85
N THR A 144 -30.65 0.75 -1.57
CA THR A 144 -29.61 -0.06 -2.24
C THR A 144 -30.16 -1.27 -3.00
N SER A 145 -31.44 -1.59 -2.81
CA SER A 145 -32.08 -2.83 -3.27
C SER A 145 -31.51 -4.11 -2.65
N LEU A 146 -30.63 -4.01 -1.63
CA LEU A 146 -30.18 -5.15 -0.85
C LEU A 146 -31.33 -5.68 0.04
N PRO A 147 -31.49 -7.00 0.21
CA PRO A 147 -32.54 -7.55 1.07
C PRO A 147 -32.41 -7.05 2.52
N GLN A 148 -33.52 -6.59 3.09
CA GLN A 148 -33.57 -6.29 4.53
C GLN A 148 -33.19 -7.54 5.33
N GLY A 149 -32.35 -7.35 6.35
CA GLY A 149 -31.88 -8.44 7.21
C GLY A 149 -30.65 -9.19 6.66
N LEU A 150 -30.18 -8.88 5.44
CA LEU A 150 -28.95 -9.45 4.91
C LEU A 150 -27.76 -9.10 5.81
N THR A 151 -26.91 -10.09 6.11
CA THR A 151 -25.73 -9.93 6.98
C THR A 151 -24.75 -8.90 6.41
N VAL A 152 -24.23 -8.03 7.27
CA VAL A 152 -23.12 -7.12 6.97
C VAL A 152 -21.92 -7.55 7.81
N VAL A 153 -20.77 -7.68 7.15
CA VAL A 153 -19.54 -8.25 7.71
C VAL A 153 -18.43 -7.20 7.70
N ALA A 154 -17.63 -7.13 8.76
CA ALA A 154 -16.43 -6.31 8.82
C ALA A 154 -15.41 -6.76 7.77
N THR A 155 -14.79 -5.78 7.11
CA THR A 155 -13.69 -6.01 6.17
C THR A 155 -12.48 -5.17 6.59
N ALA A 156 -11.47 -5.11 5.73
CA ALA A 156 -10.28 -4.31 5.94
C ALA A 156 -10.19 -3.17 4.92
N GLY A 157 -9.10 -2.39 4.99
CA GLY A 157 -8.71 -1.46 3.94
C GLY A 157 -8.52 -2.15 2.59
N ASP A 158 -8.34 -1.34 1.54
CA ASP A 158 -8.23 -1.83 0.16
C ASP A 158 -6.98 -2.68 -0.10
N GLN A 159 -5.82 -2.29 0.43
CA GLN A 159 -4.58 -3.07 0.33
C GLN A 159 -4.66 -4.37 1.16
N PRO A 160 -5.04 -4.36 2.46
CA PRO A 160 -5.20 -5.60 3.21
C PRO A 160 -6.24 -6.58 2.63
N CYS A 161 -7.35 -6.06 2.07
CA CYS A 161 -8.30 -6.88 1.32
C CYS A 161 -7.67 -7.41 0.01
N GLY A 162 -6.94 -6.58 -0.72
CA GLY A 162 -6.20 -6.97 -1.92
C GLY A 162 -5.20 -8.09 -1.66
N THR A 163 -4.46 -8.01 -0.56
CA THR A 163 -3.52 -9.03 -0.07
C THR A 163 -4.21 -10.34 0.30
N LEU A 164 -5.33 -10.29 1.05
CA LEU A 164 -6.11 -11.50 1.32
C LEU A 164 -6.69 -12.11 0.05
N GLY A 165 -7.24 -11.28 -0.86
CA GLY A 165 -7.73 -11.71 -2.16
C GLY A 165 -6.64 -12.26 -3.07
N ALA A 166 -5.38 -11.84 -2.86
CA ALA A 166 -4.19 -12.42 -3.46
C ALA A 166 -3.82 -13.81 -2.90
N GLY A 167 -4.50 -14.24 -1.84
CA GLY A 167 -4.22 -15.46 -1.10
C GLY A 167 -2.97 -15.37 -0.23
N VAL A 168 -2.55 -14.16 0.14
CA VAL A 168 -1.42 -13.91 1.05
C VAL A 168 -1.96 -13.86 2.47
N ASN A 169 -1.93 -15.01 3.15
CA ASN A 169 -2.51 -15.20 4.48
C ASN A 169 -1.61 -16.03 5.43
N GLN A 170 -0.33 -16.17 5.12
CA GLN A 170 0.63 -16.92 5.93
C GLN A 170 2.04 -16.32 5.83
N PRO A 171 2.90 -16.51 6.86
CA PRO A 171 4.26 -15.98 6.85
C PRO A 171 5.08 -16.49 5.65
N GLY A 172 5.97 -15.65 5.15
CA GLY A 172 6.81 -15.96 3.98
C GLY A 172 6.14 -15.72 2.62
N MET A 173 4.92 -15.18 2.62
CA MET A 173 4.25 -14.69 1.43
C MET A 173 4.29 -13.16 1.33
N LEU A 174 4.39 -12.67 0.10
CA LEU A 174 4.40 -11.25 -0.24
C LEU A 174 3.38 -10.98 -1.34
N ALA A 175 2.50 -10.00 -1.15
CA ALA A 175 1.65 -9.48 -2.21
C ALA A 175 2.36 -8.30 -2.88
N ILE A 176 2.29 -8.20 -4.21
CA ILE A 176 2.76 -7.02 -4.96
C ILE A 176 1.64 -6.54 -5.87
N ASN A 177 1.20 -5.31 -5.64
CA ASN A 177 0.24 -4.60 -6.48
C ASN A 177 0.98 -3.67 -7.44
N GLY A 178 1.18 -4.10 -8.70
CA GLY A 178 1.86 -3.25 -9.68
C GLY A 178 0.89 -2.36 -10.46
N GLY A 179 0.42 -1.29 -9.81
CA GLY A 179 -0.40 -0.25 -10.40
C GLY A 179 0.41 1.01 -10.77
N THR A 180 -0.22 2.17 -10.56
CA THR A 180 0.42 3.50 -10.70
C THR A 180 1.58 3.65 -9.74
N SER A 181 1.37 3.29 -8.48
CA SER A 181 2.44 2.92 -7.54
C SER A 181 2.60 1.40 -7.54
N CYS A 182 3.73 0.93 -7.03
CA CYS A 182 3.93 -0.49 -6.70
C CYS A 182 3.80 -0.63 -5.18
N SER A 183 2.75 -1.26 -4.67
CA SER A 183 2.63 -1.55 -3.23
C SER A 183 3.04 -3.00 -2.96
N LEU A 184 3.71 -3.21 -1.84
CA LEU A 184 4.21 -4.50 -1.40
C LEU A 184 3.69 -4.75 0.01
N GLU A 185 3.11 -5.91 0.27
CA GLU A 185 2.54 -6.27 1.57
C GLU A 185 2.99 -7.68 1.99
N ALA A 186 3.82 -7.75 3.04
CA ALA A 186 4.29 -9.00 3.60
C ALA A 186 3.42 -9.41 4.80
N TYR A 187 2.92 -10.64 4.80
CA TYR A 187 2.12 -11.15 5.92
C TYR A 187 2.99 -11.46 7.14
N VAL A 188 2.56 -10.97 8.31
CA VAL A 188 3.25 -11.11 9.59
C VAL A 188 2.27 -11.51 10.69
N LYS A 189 2.51 -12.68 11.28
CA LYS A 189 1.70 -13.17 12.40
C LYS A 189 2.06 -12.51 13.73
N GLU A 190 3.35 -12.35 13.99
CA GLU A 190 3.85 -11.72 15.21
C GLU A 190 4.62 -10.45 14.86
N LEU A 191 4.04 -9.30 15.20
CA LEU A 191 4.65 -8.00 14.94
C LEU A 191 5.77 -7.72 15.94
N LYS A 192 6.97 -7.47 15.43
CA LYS A 192 8.08 -6.89 16.18
C LYS A 192 8.29 -5.46 15.70
N LEU A 193 7.98 -4.51 16.58
CA LEU A 193 8.20 -3.09 16.29
C LEU A 193 9.68 -2.78 16.33
N ASP A 194 10.19 -2.23 15.24
CA ASP A 194 11.55 -1.72 15.13
C ASP A 194 11.49 -0.33 14.51
N SER A 195 11.78 0.70 15.32
CA SER A 195 11.68 2.09 14.86
C SER A 195 12.71 2.47 13.79
N ASP A 196 13.74 1.65 13.59
CA ASP A 196 14.74 1.87 12.55
C ASP A 196 14.30 1.20 11.22
N LEU A 197 13.26 0.36 11.27
CA LEU A 197 12.58 -0.22 10.10
C LEU A 197 11.27 0.51 9.82
N ASN A 198 11.39 1.61 9.10
CA ASN A 198 10.27 2.49 8.80
C ASN A 198 9.44 2.00 7.59
N TYR A 199 8.72 0.88 7.71
CA TYR A 199 7.62 0.51 6.80
C TYR A 199 6.28 0.87 7.45
N PHE A 200 5.20 0.86 6.66
CA PHE A 200 3.85 0.97 7.22
C PHE A 200 3.43 -0.36 7.86
N ILE A 201 2.62 -0.27 8.91
CA ILE A 201 2.01 -1.43 9.57
C ILE A 201 0.51 -1.35 9.32
N GLU A 202 0.02 -2.40 8.70
CA GLU A 202 -1.39 -2.63 8.40
C GLU A 202 -1.89 -3.83 9.22
N ILE A 203 -3.21 -3.94 9.36
CA ILE A 203 -3.84 -5.12 9.97
C ILE A 203 -4.65 -5.84 8.89
N SER A 204 -4.38 -7.13 8.73
CA SER A 204 -5.08 -7.97 7.76
C SER A 204 -6.53 -8.21 8.18
N PRO A 205 -7.42 -8.65 7.26
CA PRO A 205 -8.75 -9.08 7.67
C PRO A 205 -8.74 -10.25 8.67
N THR A 206 -7.68 -11.06 8.72
CA THR A 206 -7.54 -12.16 9.70
C THR A 206 -7.25 -11.67 11.12
N GLY A 207 -6.95 -10.38 11.30
CA GLY A 207 -6.53 -9.79 12.58
C GLY A 207 -5.02 -9.86 12.83
N ASP A 208 -4.26 -10.45 11.92
CA ASP A 208 -2.79 -10.44 11.93
C ASP A 208 -2.26 -9.14 11.29
N TYR A 209 -0.94 -9.01 11.14
CA TYR A 209 -0.32 -7.79 10.63
C TYR A 209 0.16 -7.97 9.19
N LEU A 210 0.26 -6.85 8.49
CA LEU A 210 0.93 -6.73 7.20
C LEU A 210 2.00 -5.64 7.31
N LEU A 211 3.20 -5.91 6.80
CA LEU A 211 4.21 -4.87 6.58
C LEU A 211 4.00 -4.34 5.18
N GLU A 212 3.66 -3.07 5.06
CA GLU A 212 3.45 -2.41 3.78
C GLU A 212 4.61 -1.45 3.45
N ASP A 213 5.07 -1.52 2.20
CA ASP A 213 5.95 -0.52 1.62
C ASP A 213 5.52 -0.26 0.17
N SER A 214 6.01 0.82 -0.42
CA SER A 214 5.68 1.17 -1.78
C SER A 214 6.85 1.76 -2.57
N ILE A 215 6.70 1.68 -3.90
CA ILE A 215 7.46 2.43 -4.89
C ILE A 215 6.48 3.41 -5.49
N TRP A 216 6.59 4.70 -5.13
CA TRP A 216 5.59 5.71 -5.48
C TRP A 216 5.48 5.94 -6.99
N SER A 217 6.59 5.91 -7.72
CA SER A 217 6.59 5.85 -9.18
C SER A 217 6.66 4.38 -9.61
N GLY A 218 5.51 3.71 -9.55
CA GLY A 218 5.39 2.30 -9.87
C GLY A 218 5.35 2.01 -11.38
N GLY A 219 4.84 0.83 -11.70
CA GLY A 219 4.83 0.28 -13.05
C GLY A 219 4.14 1.15 -14.09
N SER A 220 2.83 1.38 -13.92
CA SER A 220 2.09 2.10 -14.94
C SER A 220 2.48 3.57 -15.01
N ALA A 221 2.96 4.16 -13.91
CA ALA A 221 3.48 5.53 -13.92
C ALA A 221 4.75 5.65 -14.78
N LEU A 222 5.77 4.83 -14.53
CA LEU A 222 7.02 4.87 -15.30
C LEU A 222 6.83 4.42 -16.75
N MET A 223 5.99 3.42 -16.98
CA MET A 223 5.70 2.95 -18.34
C MET A 223 4.86 3.97 -19.13
N SER A 224 3.94 4.69 -18.49
CA SER A 224 3.22 5.80 -19.13
C SER A 224 4.16 6.96 -19.40
N TRP A 225 5.02 7.33 -18.44
CA TRP A 225 6.07 8.32 -18.66
C TRP A 225 6.95 7.96 -19.87
N PHE A 226 7.36 6.70 -19.99
CA PHE A 226 8.15 6.24 -21.14
C PHE A 226 7.38 6.37 -22.45
N ARG A 227 6.13 5.89 -22.50
CA ARG A 227 5.26 6.02 -23.68
C ARG A 227 5.17 7.48 -24.10
N ASP A 228 4.74 8.35 -23.19
CA ASP A 228 4.42 9.74 -23.48
C ASP A 228 5.63 10.54 -23.94
N ASN A 229 6.84 10.21 -23.48
CA ASN A 229 8.05 10.97 -23.79
C ASN A 229 8.90 10.38 -24.92
N PHE A 230 8.81 9.08 -25.21
CA PHE A 230 9.77 8.42 -26.11
C PHE A 230 9.13 7.69 -27.30
N THR A 231 7.82 7.44 -27.31
CA THR A 231 7.20 6.64 -28.38
C THR A 231 6.39 7.48 -29.36
N GLY A 232 5.86 8.63 -28.93
CA GLY A 232 4.94 9.43 -29.73
C GLY A 232 3.61 8.70 -30.02
N LEU A 233 3.33 7.61 -29.29
CA LEU A 233 2.10 6.84 -29.43
C LEU A 233 1.02 7.47 -28.54
N GLU A 234 -0.02 8.02 -29.17
CA GLU A 234 -1.23 8.43 -28.46
C GLU A 234 -2.10 7.21 -28.13
N VAL A 235 -2.75 7.23 -26.97
CA VAL A 235 -3.68 6.17 -26.57
C VAL A 235 -5.06 6.49 -27.15
N GLU A 236 -5.39 5.90 -28.30
CA GLU A 236 -6.73 6.05 -28.90
C GLU A 236 -7.81 5.20 -28.20
N ASN A 237 -9.08 5.48 -28.56
CA ASN A 237 -10.25 5.39 -27.69
C ASN A 237 -10.79 3.99 -27.36
N THR A 238 -10.26 2.89 -27.91
CA THR A 238 -10.81 1.54 -27.66
C THR A 238 -10.00 0.72 -26.64
N GLN A 239 -10.64 -0.23 -25.95
CA GLN A 239 -9.96 -1.09 -24.97
C GLN A 239 -9.03 -2.14 -25.61
N GLU A 240 -9.30 -2.57 -26.83
CA GLU A 240 -8.47 -3.55 -27.55
C GLU A 240 -7.15 -2.93 -28.02
N GLU A 241 -7.19 -1.71 -28.57
CA GLU A 241 -5.99 -0.95 -28.97
C GLU A 241 -5.11 -0.60 -27.75
N LYS A 242 -5.74 -0.32 -26.60
CA LYS A 242 -5.04 -0.13 -25.32
C LYS A 242 -4.28 -1.37 -24.87
N LYS A 243 -4.78 -2.58 -25.14
CA LYS A 243 -4.06 -3.81 -24.77
C LYS A 243 -2.87 -4.03 -25.69
N ASP A 244 -3.08 -3.83 -26.99
CA ASP A 244 -2.06 -4.01 -28.02
C ASP A 244 -0.85 -3.09 -27.83
N ILE A 245 -1.05 -1.83 -27.43
CA ILE A 245 0.07 -0.90 -27.18
C ILE A 245 0.94 -1.32 -25.99
N TRP A 246 0.35 -1.74 -24.87
CA TRP A 246 1.14 -2.11 -23.69
C TRP A 246 1.91 -3.40 -23.92
N ASP A 247 1.29 -4.40 -24.55
CA ASP A 247 1.99 -5.64 -24.91
C ASP A 247 3.16 -5.36 -25.86
N LYS A 248 2.98 -4.49 -26.86
CA LYS A 248 4.07 -4.02 -27.73
C LYS A 248 5.20 -3.35 -26.94
N LEU A 249 4.88 -2.46 -26.00
CA LEU A 249 5.90 -1.77 -25.19
C LEU A 249 6.66 -2.74 -24.29
N TYR A 250 5.97 -3.62 -23.56
CA TYR A 250 6.64 -4.62 -22.72
C TYR A 250 7.47 -5.61 -23.54
N ASN A 251 7.03 -5.96 -24.75
CA ASN A 251 7.79 -6.81 -25.66
C ASN A 251 9.13 -6.20 -26.10
N LEU A 252 9.30 -4.87 -26.04
CA LEU A 252 10.61 -4.25 -26.31
C LEU A 252 11.68 -4.74 -25.33
N ALA A 253 11.31 -5.09 -24.09
CA ALA A 253 12.25 -5.60 -23.09
C ALA A 253 12.87 -6.95 -23.47
N THR A 254 12.24 -7.74 -24.35
CA THR A 254 12.75 -9.06 -24.77
C THR A 254 13.88 -8.96 -25.80
N GLN A 255 14.05 -7.79 -26.41
CA GLN A 255 15.10 -7.52 -27.40
C GLN A 255 16.48 -7.27 -26.76
N VAL A 256 16.54 -7.24 -25.42
CA VAL A 256 17.75 -6.90 -24.65
C VAL A 256 18.06 -8.03 -23.67
N PRO A 257 19.33 -8.41 -23.47
CA PRO A 257 19.67 -9.47 -22.51
C PRO A 257 19.39 -9.09 -21.05
N PRO A 258 19.27 -10.08 -20.15
CA PRO A 258 19.33 -9.88 -18.69
C PRO A 258 20.49 -9.00 -18.24
N GLY A 259 20.19 -8.07 -17.33
CA GLY A 259 21.16 -7.10 -16.82
C GLY A 259 21.35 -5.87 -17.72
N ASN A 260 20.65 -5.81 -18.84
CA ASN A 260 20.49 -4.62 -19.68
C ASN A 260 21.82 -3.94 -20.08
N GLU A 261 22.86 -4.76 -20.30
CA GLU A 261 24.22 -4.30 -20.63
C GLU A 261 24.79 -3.27 -19.63
N GLY A 262 24.32 -3.33 -18.37
CA GLY A 262 24.71 -2.42 -17.30
C GLY A 262 23.83 -1.17 -17.16
N LEU A 263 22.85 -0.95 -18.05
CA LEU A 263 21.92 0.18 -17.95
C LEU A 263 20.87 -0.07 -16.85
N MET A 264 20.89 0.75 -15.80
CA MET A 264 20.00 0.62 -14.64
C MET A 264 19.13 1.86 -14.44
N LEU A 265 17.96 1.66 -13.82
CA LEU A 265 17.05 2.73 -13.43
C LEU A 265 16.71 2.67 -11.93
N ILE A 266 16.86 3.80 -11.24
CA ILE A 266 16.32 4.05 -9.91
C ILE A 266 14.94 4.72 -10.07
N PRO A 267 13.85 4.13 -9.55
CA PRO A 267 12.48 4.53 -9.87
C PRO A 267 11.95 5.74 -9.07
N TYR A 268 12.79 6.56 -8.45
CA TYR A 268 12.33 7.61 -7.51
C TYR A 268 11.86 8.91 -8.17
N TYR A 269 11.03 8.82 -9.23
CA TYR A 269 10.55 9.99 -9.97
C TYR A 269 9.59 10.87 -9.15
N SER A 270 8.97 10.30 -8.11
CA SER A 270 8.01 10.95 -7.21
C SER A 270 8.49 10.96 -5.75
N GLY A 271 9.81 10.80 -5.53
CA GLY A 271 10.38 10.56 -4.20
C GLY A 271 10.63 9.08 -3.91
N ALA A 272 11.23 8.80 -2.75
CA ALA A 272 11.55 7.46 -2.29
C ALA A 272 10.89 7.17 -0.93
N ALA A 273 10.24 6.01 -0.81
CA ALA A 273 9.80 5.48 0.49
C ALA A 273 10.98 4.79 1.21
N SER A 274 10.74 3.76 2.02
CA SER A 274 11.81 3.07 2.77
C SER A 274 12.91 2.51 1.85
N PRO A 275 14.15 2.38 2.32
CA PRO A 275 14.64 2.80 3.62
C PRO A 275 14.91 4.31 3.71
N TYR A 276 14.82 5.06 2.60
CA TYR A 276 15.31 6.43 2.51
C TYR A 276 14.34 7.49 3.03
N TRP A 277 13.04 7.33 2.78
CA TRP A 277 12.00 8.32 3.13
C TRP A 277 12.32 9.73 2.64
N ASP A 278 12.73 9.82 1.38
CA ASP A 278 13.24 11.03 0.76
C ASP A 278 12.27 11.57 -0.28
N LEU A 279 11.50 12.59 0.10
CA LEU A 279 10.56 13.30 -0.79
C LEU A 279 11.28 14.09 -1.89
N LYS A 280 12.58 14.37 -1.73
CA LYS A 280 13.41 15.08 -2.70
C LYS A 280 14.17 14.14 -3.64
N ALA A 281 14.03 12.83 -3.45
CA ALA A 281 14.61 11.84 -4.37
C ALA A 281 14.12 12.08 -5.81
N ARG A 282 14.98 11.74 -6.76
CA ARG A 282 14.70 11.84 -8.20
C ARG A 282 15.14 10.56 -8.90
N GLY A 283 14.48 10.25 -10.02
CA GLY A 283 14.86 9.12 -10.86
C GLY A 283 16.27 9.25 -11.41
N VAL A 284 16.96 8.11 -11.55
CA VAL A 284 18.32 8.04 -12.09
C VAL A 284 18.35 6.97 -13.17
N ILE A 285 18.93 7.29 -14.32
CA ILE A 285 19.29 6.30 -15.33
C ILE A 285 20.82 6.30 -15.43
N PHE A 286 21.43 5.14 -15.20
CA PHE A 286 22.87 4.98 -15.08
C PHE A 286 23.39 3.97 -16.10
N GLY A 287 24.50 4.29 -16.78
CA GLY A 287 25.22 3.34 -17.65
C GLY A 287 24.84 3.36 -19.13
N PHE A 288 24.62 4.54 -19.74
CA PHE A 288 24.34 4.61 -21.18
C PHE A 288 25.53 4.26 -22.07
N LEU A 289 25.23 3.53 -23.15
CA LEU A 289 26.09 3.36 -24.33
C LEU A 289 25.38 3.96 -25.56
N LEU A 290 26.15 4.31 -26.60
CA LEU A 290 25.61 5.00 -27.79
C LEU A 290 24.55 4.19 -28.55
N HIS A 291 24.58 2.85 -28.46
CA HIS A 291 23.60 1.98 -29.12
C HIS A 291 22.35 1.72 -28.28
N HIS A 292 22.31 2.14 -27.01
CA HIS A 292 21.13 1.96 -26.18
C HIS A 292 19.94 2.72 -26.76
N GLY A 293 18.80 2.05 -26.82
CA GLY A 293 17.58 2.58 -27.42
C GLY A 293 16.34 2.34 -26.56
N LYS A 294 15.18 2.50 -27.18
CA LYS A 294 13.86 2.34 -26.53
C LYS A 294 13.71 1.01 -25.78
N SER A 295 14.22 -0.08 -26.35
CA SER A 295 14.19 -1.41 -25.74
C SER A 295 14.96 -1.48 -24.42
N HIS A 296 16.12 -0.83 -24.34
CA HIS A 296 16.96 -0.79 -23.15
C HIS A 296 16.34 0.05 -22.05
N LEU A 297 15.66 1.15 -22.41
CA LEU A 297 14.90 1.97 -21.46
C LEU A 297 13.73 1.22 -20.85
N VAL A 298 12.93 0.51 -21.67
CA VAL A 298 11.86 -0.34 -21.13
C VAL A 298 12.43 -1.40 -20.21
N ARG A 299 13.51 -2.07 -20.62
CA ARG A 299 14.16 -3.09 -19.79
C ARG A 299 14.66 -2.51 -18.47
N ALA A 300 15.28 -1.32 -18.50
CA ALA A 300 15.75 -0.61 -17.31
C ALA A 300 14.60 -0.31 -16.33
N ILE A 301 13.43 0.11 -16.83
CA ILE A 301 12.24 0.36 -16.00
C ILE A 301 11.80 -0.94 -15.30
N LEU A 302 11.65 -2.04 -16.05
CA LEU A 302 11.16 -3.31 -15.48
C LEU A 302 12.14 -3.92 -14.49
N GLU A 303 13.44 -3.97 -14.84
CA GLU A 303 14.49 -4.46 -13.95
C GLU A 303 14.67 -3.54 -12.74
N GLY A 304 14.61 -2.21 -12.92
CA GLY A 304 14.70 -1.23 -11.84
C GLY A 304 13.58 -1.38 -10.81
N LEU A 305 12.34 -1.55 -11.26
CA LEU A 305 11.21 -1.83 -10.38
C LEU A 305 11.36 -3.17 -9.64
N ALA A 306 11.93 -4.19 -10.30
CA ALA A 306 12.17 -5.49 -9.69
C ALA A 306 13.29 -5.44 -8.64
N PHE A 307 14.40 -4.74 -8.93
CA PHE A 307 15.49 -4.54 -8.00
C PHE A 307 15.05 -3.75 -6.78
N GLU A 308 14.24 -2.71 -6.96
CA GLU A 308 13.70 -1.97 -5.83
C GLU A 308 12.70 -2.79 -5.03
N SER A 309 11.88 -3.62 -5.70
CA SER A 309 11.01 -4.58 -5.02
C SER A 309 11.81 -5.61 -4.22
N ARG A 310 12.98 -6.03 -4.71
CA ARG A 310 13.92 -6.88 -3.97
C ARG A 310 14.47 -6.17 -2.73
N ARG A 311 14.83 -4.89 -2.84
CA ARG A 311 15.22 -4.08 -1.68
C ARG A 311 14.12 -4.04 -0.64
N LYS A 312 12.87 -3.81 -1.04
CA LYS A 312 11.73 -3.78 -0.12
C LYS A 312 11.46 -5.15 0.49
N LYS A 313 11.54 -6.24 -0.30
CA LYS A 313 11.46 -7.62 0.19
C LYS A 313 12.50 -7.86 1.29
N GLU A 314 13.78 -7.57 1.04
CA GLU A 314 14.86 -7.76 2.02
C GLU A 314 14.66 -6.88 3.27
N PHE A 315 14.10 -5.68 3.11
CA PHE A 315 13.75 -4.79 4.22
C PHE A 315 12.60 -5.36 5.07
N MET A 316 11.56 -5.90 4.44
CA MET A 316 10.44 -6.57 5.12
C MET A 316 10.87 -7.86 5.82
N GLU A 317 11.78 -8.65 5.21
CA GLU A 317 12.35 -9.85 5.83
C GLU A 317 13.13 -9.51 7.12
N LYS A 318 13.82 -8.36 7.15
CA LYS A 318 14.47 -7.86 8.37
C LYS A 318 13.45 -7.52 9.46
N GLY A 319 12.28 -6.98 9.09
CA GLY A 319 11.21 -6.63 10.02
C GLY A 319 10.47 -7.83 10.57
N SER A 320 10.00 -8.70 9.67
CA SER A 320 9.24 -9.91 10.01
C SER A 320 10.11 -11.01 10.63
N LYS A 321 11.44 -10.99 10.39
CA LYS A 321 12.37 -12.09 10.68
C LYS A 321 12.00 -13.40 9.97
N VAL A 322 11.20 -13.33 8.91
CA VAL A 322 10.75 -14.49 8.12
C VAL A 322 11.17 -14.29 6.66
N PRO A 323 11.86 -15.26 6.04
CA PRO A 323 12.19 -15.20 4.62
C PRO A 323 10.93 -15.28 3.76
N ILE A 324 10.83 -14.39 2.78
CA ILE A 324 9.79 -14.39 1.77
C ILE A 324 10.19 -15.37 0.67
N THR A 325 9.34 -16.37 0.44
CA THR A 325 9.59 -17.47 -0.50
C THR A 325 8.57 -17.54 -1.63
N LYS A 326 7.44 -16.83 -1.50
CA LYS A 326 6.37 -16.78 -2.50
C LYS A 326 5.84 -15.37 -2.67
N VAL A 327 5.64 -14.98 -3.92
CA VAL A 327 5.09 -13.68 -4.30
C VAL A 327 3.80 -13.87 -5.08
N ARG A 328 2.80 -13.06 -4.76
CA ARG A 328 1.53 -12.95 -5.48
C ARG A 328 1.45 -11.57 -6.13
N MET A 329 1.52 -11.54 -7.45
CA MET A 329 1.40 -10.32 -8.24
C MET A 329 -0.05 -10.10 -8.64
N TYR A 330 -0.57 -8.90 -8.41
CA TYR A 330 -1.89 -8.45 -8.86
C TYR A 330 -1.84 -6.99 -9.35
N GLY A 331 -2.98 -6.49 -9.83
CA GLY A 331 -3.07 -5.16 -10.44
C GLY A 331 -2.61 -5.14 -11.91
N GLY A 332 -2.25 -3.96 -12.41
CA GLY A 332 -1.92 -3.74 -13.83
C GLY A 332 -0.72 -4.56 -14.32
N SER A 333 0.30 -4.73 -13.46
CA SER A 333 1.52 -5.49 -13.74
C SER A 333 1.28 -6.97 -14.00
N ALA A 334 0.28 -7.57 -13.35
CA ALA A 334 -0.02 -8.98 -13.47
C ALA A 334 -0.35 -9.41 -14.91
N LYS A 335 -0.73 -8.46 -15.77
CA LYS A 335 -1.01 -8.69 -17.19
C LYS A 335 0.24 -9.00 -18.01
N SER A 336 1.43 -8.51 -17.62
CA SER A 336 2.66 -8.67 -18.39
C SER A 336 3.47 -9.88 -17.94
N SER A 337 3.46 -10.94 -18.75
CA SER A 337 4.23 -12.16 -18.46
C SER A 337 5.75 -11.94 -18.43
N ILE A 338 6.26 -11.01 -19.25
CA ILE A 338 7.68 -10.63 -19.28
C ILE A 338 8.06 -9.98 -17.95
N TRP A 339 7.23 -9.06 -17.46
CA TRP A 339 7.50 -8.37 -16.22
C TRP A 339 7.47 -9.32 -15.02
N ASN A 340 6.49 -10.22 -14.97
CA ASN A 340 6.41 -11.23 -13.92
C ASN A 340 7.61 -12.18 -13.90
N GLN A 341 8.13 -12.56 -15.08
CA GLN A 341 9.35 -13.38 -15.16
C GLN A 341 10.60 -12.62 -14.68
N ILE A 342 10.74 -11.33 -15.05
CA ILE A 342 11.83 -10.47 -14.56
C ILE A 342 11.79 -10.36 -13.04
N PHE A 343 10.58 -10.20 -12.46
CA PHE A 343 10.41 -10.18 -11.01
C PHE A 343 10.82 -11.51 -10.37
N ALA A 344 10.39 -12.65 -10.92
CA ALA A 344 10.80 -13.96 -10.42
C ALA A 344 12.32 -14.13 -10.46
N ASP A 345 12.95 -13.76 -11.58
CA ASP A 345 14.40 -13.87 -11.78
C ASP A 345 15.20 -12.98 -10.79
N ILE A 346 14.77 -11.72 -10.57
CA ILE A 346 15.49 -10.76 -9.70
C ILE A 346 15.20 -10.98 -8.21
N LEU A 347 13.95 -11.28 -7.83
CA LEU A 347 13.58 -11.56 -6.44
C LEU A 347 14.11 -12.92 -5.97
N GLY A 348 14.39 -13.83 -6.91
CA GLY A 348 14.90 -15.17 -6.63
C GLY A 348 13.87 -16.11 -6.01
N VAL A 349 12.58 -15.85 -6.22
CA VAL A 349 11.46 -16.58 -5.60
C VAL A 349 10.34 -16.83 -6.60
N GLU A 350 9.44 -17.77 -6.27
CA GLU A 350 8.24 -18.03 -7.06
C GLU A 350 7.34 -16.78 -7.11
N VAL A 351 6.97 -16.35 -8.32
CA VAL A 351 5.97 -15.30 -8.55
C VAL A 351 4.77 -15.91 -9.26
N SER A 352 3.57 -15.75 -8.71
CA SER A 352 2.34 -16.16 -9.39
C SER A 352 1.36 -15.02 -9.52
N ILE A 353 0.55 -15.07 -10.58
CA ILE A 353 -0.61 -14.19 -10.78
C ILE A 353 -1.90 -14.95 -10.48
N LEU A 354 -2.99 -14.23 -10.27
CA LEU A 354 -4.31 -14.82 -10.07
C LEU A 354 -5.14 -14.84 -11.35
N LYS A 355 -6.14 -15.72 -11.39
CA LYS A 355 -7.18 -15.69 -12.43
C LYS A 355 -8.17 -14.54 -12.24
N THR A 356 -8.42 -14.13 -11.00
CA THR A 356 -9.31 -13.03 -10.65
C THR A 356 -8.54 -11.70 -10.63
N PRO A 357 -8.84 -10.75 -11.52
CA PRO A 357 -8.16 -9.44 -11.53
C PRO A 357 -8.53 -8.57 -10.33
N GLU A 358 -9.80 -8.61 -9.92
CA GLU A 358 -10.37 -7.79 -8.84
C GLU A 358 -10.08 -8.37 -7.46
N THR A 359 -8.80 -8.37 -7.06
CA THR A 359 -8.34 -9.01 -5.81
C THR A 359 -8.89 -8.33 -4.56
N THR A 360 -8.99 -7.00 -4.52
CA THR A 360 -9.56 -6.28 -3.38
C THR A 360 -11.02 -6.66 -3.14
N ALA A 361 -11.83 -6.73 -4.20
CA ALA A 361 -13.22 -7.19 -4.10
C ALA A 361 -13.29 -8.66 -3.68
N LEU A 362 -12.40 -9.51 -4.19
CA LEU A 362 -12.31 -10.91 -3.77
C LEU A 362 -11.95 -11.04 -2.28
N GLY A 363 -11.05 -10.23 -1.75
CA GLY A 363 -10.73 -10.20 -0.32
C GLY A 363 -11.92 -9.82 0.55
N ALA A 364 -12.68 -8.80 0.16
CA ALA A 364 -13.93 -8.45 0.83
C ALA A 364 -14.97 -9.58 0.75
N ALA A 365 -15.08 -10.25 -0.40
CA ALA A 365 -15.96 -11.41 -0.57
C ALA A 365 -15.53 -12.61 0.28
N ILE A 366 -14.23 -12.83 0.46
CA ILE A 366 -13.69 -13.85 1.38
C ILE A 366 -14.12 -13.53 2.82
N CYS A 367 -14.01 -12.27 3.25
CA CYS A 367 -14.50 -11.85 4.57
C CYS A 367 -16.00 -12.15 4.71
N ALA A 368 -16.81 -11.76 3.72
CA ALA A 368 -18.24 -12.01 3.71
C ALA A 368 -18.58 -13.51 3.70
N ALA A 369 -17.81 -14.35 3.01
CA ALA A 369 -18.01 -15.79 2.99
C ALA A 369 -17.71 -16.44 4.36
N VAL A 370 -16.67 -15.97 5.06
CA VAL A 370 -16.36 -16.42 6.43
C VAL A 370 -17.43 -15.93 7.41
N GLY A 371 -17.74 -14.63 7.43
CA GLY A 371 -18.76 -14.07 8.33
C GLY A 371 -20.18 -14.55 8.04
N GLY A 372 -20.46 -14.92 6.80
CA GLY A 372 -21.70 -15.58 6.37
C GLY A 372 -21.72 -17.09 6.57
N GLN A 373 -20.68 -17.68 7.17
CA GLN A 373 -20.56 -19.12 7.45
C GLN A 373 -20.62 -20.02 6.21
N VAL A 374 -20.28 -19.49 5.03
CA VAL A 374 -20.11 -20.27 3.79
C VAL A 374 -18.85 -21.14 3.89
N TYR A 375 -17.81 -20.62 4.56
CA TYR A 375 -16.60 -21.34 4.92
C TYR A 375 -16.31 -21.17 6.41
N SER A 376 -15.65 -22.15 7.01
CA SER A 376 -15.42 -22.18 8.47
C SER A 376 -14.35 -21.19 8.95
N ASN A 377 -13.40 -20.83 8.09
CA ASN A 377 -12.30 -19.94 8.40
C ASN A 377 -11.66 -19.34 7.14
N PHE A 378 -10.77 -18.37 7.32
CA PHE A 378 -10.06 -17.70 6.23
C PHE A 378 -9.16 -18.62 5.41
N GLU A 379 -8.53 -19.63 6.01
CA GLU A 379 -7.67 -20.58 5.28
C GLU A 379 -8.50 -21.39 4.25
N GLU A 380 -9.64 -21.91 4.68
CA GLU A 380 -10.57 -22.63 3.82
C GLU A 380 -11.13 -21.73 2.71
N ALA A 381 -11.59 -20.53 3.07
CA ALA A 381 -12.15 -19.58 2.11
C ALA A 381 -11.11 -19.17 1.06
N VAL A 382 -9.89 -18.83 1.47
CA VAL A 382 -8.78 -18.52 0.54
C VAL A 382 -8.50 -19.70 -0.38
N LYS A 383 -8.38 -20.92 0.15
CA LYS A 383 -8.12 -22.13 -0.64
C LYS A 383 -9.20 -22.41 -1.69
N LYS A 384 -10.46 -22.07 -1.41
CA LYS A 384 -11.61 -22.35 -2.28
C LYS A 384 -11.92 -21.20 -3.25
N MET A 385 -11.69 -19.96 -2.86
CA MET A 385 -12.07 -18.76 -3.61
C MET A 385 -10.91 -18.16 -4.41
N VAL A 386 -9.67 -18.30 -3.95
CA VAL A 386 -8.50 -17.76 -4.65
C VAL A 386 -8.00 -18.78 -5.66
N GLN A 387 -8.05 -18.38 -6.94
CA GLN A 387 -7.56 -19.22 -8.03
C GLN A 387 -6.23 -18.68 -8.55
N VAL A 388 -5.15 -19.40 -8.25
CA VAL A 388 -3.83 -19.12 -8.83
C VAL A 388 -3.89 -19.41 -10.34
N GLY A 389 -3.41 -18.46 -11.13
CA GLY A 389 -3.29 -18.55 -12.57
C GLY A 389 -1.92 -19.08 -12.97
N ARG A 390 -1.13 -18.23 -13.64
CA ARG A 390 0.22 -18.59 -14.10
C ARG A 390 1.25 -18.38 -12.99
N THR A 391 2.23 -19.29 -12.93
CA THR A 391 3.40 -19.19 -12.05
C THR A 391 4.67 -19.04 -12.87
N PHE A 392 5.59 -18.21 -12.38
CA PHE A 392 6.89 -17.90 -12.94
C PHE A 392 7.94 -18.31 -11.91
N LEU A 393 8.86 -19.18 -12.33
CA LEU A 393 9.94 -19.66 -11.48
C LEU A 393 11.22 -18.89 -11.81
N PRO A 394 12.08 -18.60 -10.81
CA PRO A 394 13.35 -17.95 -11.04
C PRO A 394 14.21 -18.81 -11.97
N ASN A 395 14.78 -18.20 -13.01
CA ASN A 395 15.77 -18.86 -13.85
C ASN A 395 17.14 -18.85 -13.16
N PHE A 396 17.65 -20.04 -12.82
CA PHE A 396 18.93 -20.21 -12.14
C PHE A 396 20.13 -19.64 -12.89
N GLU A 397 20.15 -19.73 -14.23
CA GLU A 397 21.25 -19.21 -15.06
C GLU A 397 21.33 -17.68 -15.02
N LYS A 398 20.19 -17.01 -14.85
CA LYS A 398 20.11 -15.54 -14.76
C LYS A 398 20.26 -15.02 -13.33
N ARG A 399 20.16 -15.90 -12.34
CA ARG A 399 20.17 -15.49 -10.93
C ARG A 399 21.50 -14.87 -10.55
N GLU A 400 22.62 -15.48 -10.95
CA GLU A 400 23.95 -15.00 -10.60
C GLU A 400 24.21 -13.58 -11.09
N ILE A 401 23.85 -13.27 -12.35
CA ILE A 401 24.02 -11.93 -12.90
C ILE A 401 23.16 -10.91 -12.13
N TYR A 402 21.89 -11.20 -11.84
CA TYR A 402 21.04 -10.27 -11.08
C TYR A 402 21.46 -10.13 -9.62
N ASP A 403 21.91 -11.20 -8.96
CA ASP A 403 22.45 -11.16 -7.60
C ASP A 403 23.69 -10.27 -7.53
N ASN A 404 24.60 -10.39 -8.50
CA ASN A 404 25.78 -9.55 -8.60
C ASN A 404 25.43 -8.10 -8.90
N LEU A 405 24.57 -7.84 -9.89
CA LEU A 405 24.12 -6.48 -10.22
C LEU A 405 23.43 -5.81 -9.03
N TYR A 406 22.58 -6.53 -8.31
CA TYR A 406 21.89 -6.00 -7.14
C TYR A 406 22.86 -5.68 -5.99
N SER A 407 23.64 -6.68 -5.55
CA SER A 407 24.49 -6.57 -4.36
C SER A 407 25.71 -5.67 -4.56
N GLN A 408 26.30 -5.68 -5.76
CA GLN A 408 27.53 -4.95 -6.02
C GLN A 408 27.25 -3.52 -6.51
N VAL A 409 26.15 -3.31 -7.24
CA VAL A 409 25.85 -2.04 -7.94
C VAL A 409 24.54 -1.39 -7.46
N TYR A 410 23.39 -1.97 -7.77
CA TYR A 410 22.07 -1.34 -7.59
C TYR A 410 21.82 -0.91 -6.14
N SER A 411 22.13 -1.79 -5.19
CA SER A 411 21.88 -1.57 -3.76
C SER A 411 22.54 -0.30 -3.23
N LYS A 412 23.69 0.09 -3.80
CA LYS A 412 24.51 1.25 -3.39
C LYS A 412 24.29 2.48 -4.27
N LEU A 413 23.63 2.34 -5.41
CA LEU A 413 23.63 3.38 -6.45
C LEU A 413 22.99 4.67 -5.96
N TYR A 414 21.85 4.60 -5.28
CA TYR A 414 21.17 5.79 -4.76
C TYR A 414 22.00 6.53 -3.70
N ASP A 415 22.59 5.77 -2.76
CA ASP A 415 23.43 6.32 -1.70
C ASP A 415 24.59 7.16 -2.24
N ARG A 416 25.11 6.80 -3.42
CA ARG A 416 26.23 7.49 -4.07
C ARG A 416 25.85 8.80 -4.75
N VAL A 417 24.57 9.04 -5.03
CA VAL A 417 24.11 10.17 -5.85
C VAL A 417 23.10 11.08 -5.15
N GLN A 418 22.48 10.64 -4.05
CA GLN A 418 21.42 11.40 -3.36
C GLN A 418 21.83 12.83 -2.99
N ASP A 419 23.03 13.03 -2.44
CA ASP A 419 23.52 14.35 -2.03
C ASP A 419 23.66 15.31 -3.21
N LEU A 420 24.09 14.79 -4.37
CA LEU A 420 24.21 15.57 -5.60
C LEU A 420 22.84 15.95 -6.15
N ILE A 421 21.86 15.03 -6.10
CA ILE A 421 20.47 15.29 -6.51
C ILE A 421 19.86 16.40 -5.65
N HIS A 422 20.05 16.34 -4.33
CA HIS A 422 19.55 17.36 -3.40
C HIS A 422 20.22 18.71 -3.65
N THR A 423 21.54 18.72 -3.83
CA THR A 423 22.30 19.93 -4.11
C THR A 423 21.83 20.60 -5.41
N ALA A 424 21.66 19.82 -6.48
CA ALA A 424 21.13 20.34 -7.74
C ALA A 424 19.73 20.94 -7.57
N SER A 425 18.85 20.26 -6.84
CA SER A 425 17.49 20.75 -6.57
C SER A 425 17.51 22.06 -5.78
N LYS A 426 18.37 22.16 -4.75
CA LYS A 426 18.54 23.34 -3.92
C LYS A 426 19.02 24.56 -4.72
N ILE A 427 20.03 24.38 -5.58
CA ILE A 427 20.55 25.46 -6.45
C ILE A 427 19.43 26.04 -7.32
N ILE A 428 18.59 25.19 -7.91
CA ILE A 428 17.47 25.62 -8.75
C ILE A 428 16.36 26.30 -7.93
N GLU A 429 16.06 25.80 -6.73
CA GLU A 429 15.08 26.44 -5.82
C GLU A 429 15.55 27.83 -5.35
N GLU A 430 16.84 28.00 -5.09
CA GLU A 430 17.44 29.28 -4.71
C GLU A 430 17.46 30.27 -5.88
N HIS A 431 17.71 29.81 -7.11
CA HIS A 431 17.68 30.69 -8.29
C HIS A 431 16.27 31.18 -8.65
N LYS A 432 15.21 30.46 -8.24
CA LYS A 432 13.81 30.85 -8.48
C LYS A 432 13.27 31.86 -7.48
N LYS A 433 13.98 32.08 -6.36
CA LYS A 433 13.65 33.09 -5.33
C LYS A 433 14.38 34.38 -5.64
#